data_AF-A0A7S1U814-F1
#
_entry.id   AF-A0A7S1U814-F1
#
_cell.length_a   1.000
_cell.length_b   1.000
_cell.length_c   1.000
_cell.angle_alpha   90.00
_cell.angle_beta   90.00
_cell.angle_gamma   90.00
#
_symmetry.space_group_name_H-M   'P 1'
#
loop_
_entity.id
_entity.type
_entity.pdbx_description
1 polymer ?
#
loop_
_entity_poly.entity_id
_entity_poly.type
_entity_poly.pdbx_seq_one_letter_code
_entity_poly.pdbx_strand_id
1 'polypeptide(L)'
;MAAPPRAFAVGLLIALAVFIRGFFLTRIELAQRSTCDIDGLLRLPILRDHEALRGMLSRRAASSCWAPPTYRRIVIVIIDALRFDFAYTDEESTVPEYYRNKMPIIRELLEALPTKS
;
A
#
# COMPACT_ATOMS: atom_id res chain seq x y z
N MET A 1 14.03 -46.72 -0.33
CA MET A 1 13.91 -45.29 -0.67
C MET A 1 15.31 -44.73 -0.89
N ALA A 2 15.71 -44.49 -2.13
CA ALA A 2 17.05 -43.98 -2.46
C ALA A 2 17.10 -42.47 -2.18
N ALA A 3 18.16 -42.01 -1.51
CA ALA A 3 18.37 -40.60 -1.25
C ALA A 3 18.54 -39.84 -2.58
N PRO A 4 17.94 -38.64 -2.74
CA PRO A 4 18.10 -37.86 -3.96
C PRO A 4 19.58 -37.51 -4.17
N PRO A 5 20.06 -37.43 -5.43
CA PRO A 5 21.44 -37.11 -5.72
C PRO A 5 21.79 -35.73 -5.15
N ARG A 6 22.94 -35.63 -4.47
CA ARG A 6 23.40 -34.39 -3.80
C ARG A 6 23.36 -33.15 -4.70
N ALA A 7 23.54 -33.33 -6.01
CA ALA A 7 23.43 -32.26 -7.02
C ALA A 7 22.03 -31.61 -7.07
N PHE A 8 20.96 -32.38 -6.86
CA PHE A 8 19.59 -31.88 -6.90
C PHE A 8 19.28 -30.98 -5.70
N ALA A 9 19.79 -31.35 -4.52
CA ALA A 9 19.68 -30.54 -3.31
C ALA A 9 20.43 -29.21 -3.45
N VAL A 10 21.62 -29.21 -4.06
CA VAL A 10 22.39 -27.99 -4.33
C VAL A 10 21.63 -27.07 -5.29
N GLY A 11 21.04 -27.63 -6.35
CA GLY A 11 20.21 -26.85 -7.28
C GLY A 11 19.01 -26.18 -6.60
N LEU A 12 18.30 -26.90 -5.73
CA LEU A 12 17.18 -26.36 -4.96
C LEU A 12 17.61 -25.24 -4.00
N LEU A 13 18.75 -25.41 -3.32
CA LEU A 13 19.28 -24.37 -2.43
C LEU A 13 19.69 -23.11 -3.20
N ILE A 14 20.29 -23.26 -4.38
CA ILE A 14 20.63 -22.12 -5.24
C ILE A 14 19.37 -21.42 -5.74
N ALA A 15 18.38 -22.18 -6.23
CA ALA A 15 17.10 -21.64 -6.69
C ALA A 15 16.39 -20.88 -5.57
N LEU A 16 16.34 -21.46 -4.36
CA LEU A 16 15.76 -20.82 -3.18
C LEU A 16 16.54 -19.55 -2.79
N ALA A 17 17.87 -19.57 -2.83
CA ALA A 17 18.69 -18.41 -2.50
C ALA A 17 18.51 -17.25 -3.50
N VAL A 18 18.41 -17.56 -4.80
CA VAL A 18 18.12 -16.58 -5.86
C VAL A 18 16.70 -16.03 -5.70
N PHE A 19 15.73 -16.91 -5.43
CA PHE A 19 14.33 -16.53 -5.24
C PHE A 19 14.15 -15.58 -4.03
N ILE A 20 14.72 -15.92 -2.88
CA ILE A 20 14.65 -15.10 -1.67
C ILE A 20 15.32 -13.74 -1.87
N ARG A 21 16.43 -13.68 -2.63
CA ARG A 21 17.15 -12.42 -2.88
C ARG A 21 16.53 -11.55 -3.98
N GLY A 22 15.92 -12.15 -4.99
CA GLY A 22 15.41 -11.43 -6.17
C GLY A 22 13.93 -11.10 -6.11
N PHE A 23 13.13 -11.90 -5.40
CA PHE A 23 11.66 -11.82 -5.46
C PHE A 23 11.03 -11.31 -4.15
N PHE A 24 11.69 -11.48 -3.00
CA PHE A 24 11.13 -11.09 -1.71
C PHE A 24 11.57 -9.67 -1.31
N LEU A 25 10.67 -8.72 -1.56
CA LEU A 25 10.60 -7.38 -0.97
C LEU A 25 11.70 -6.41 -1.40
N THR A 26 11.59 -5.88 -2.61
CA THR A 26 12.16 -4.57 -2.95
C THR A 26 11.49 -3.49 -2.09
N ARG A 27 12.15 -3.13 -0.99
CA ARG A 27 11.76 -1.97 -0.17
C ARG A 27 12.13 -0.70 -0.94
N ILE A 28 11.15 -0.08 -1.59
CA ILE A 28 11.32 1.25 -2.20
C ILE A 28 11.04 2.29 -1.12
N GLU A 29 12.10 2.93 -0.63
CA GLU A 29 11.99 4.12 0.21
C GLU A 29 12.10 5.36 -0.67
N LEU A 30 10.99 6.06 -0.88
CA LEU A 30 11.04 7.37 -1.52
C LEU A 30 11.60 8.38 -0.50
N ALA A 31 12.91 8.57 -0.52
CA ALA A 31 13.59 9.53 0.38
C ALA A 31 13.14 10.98 0.12
N GLN A 32 12.68 11.26 -1.09
CA GLN A 32 12.25 12.58 -1.50
C GLN A 32 10.79 12.81 -1.12
N ARG A 33 10.56 13.92 -0.41
CA ARG A 33 9.22 14.44 -0.12
C ARG A 33 8.86 15.45 -1.20
N SER A 34 7.63 15.40 -1.68
CA SER A 34 7.11 16.43 -2.58
C SER A 34 7.10 17.78 -1.84
N THR A 35 7.88 18.73 -2.34
CA THR A 35 7.78 20.13 -1.93
C THR A 35 6.72 20.82 -2.75
N CYS A 36 6.04 21.80 -2.16
CA CYS A 36 5.01 22.54 -2.87
C CYS A 36 5.56 23.86 -3.36
N ASP A 37 5.63 24.01 -4.67
CA ASP A 37 5.97 25.27 -5.32
C ASP A 37 4.69 26.09 -5.55
N ILE A 38 4.33 26.85 -4.52
CA ILE A 38 3.12 27.69 -4.52
C ILE A 38 3.47 29.08 -5.04
N ASP A 39 4.76 29.42 -5.12
CA ASP A 39 5.25 30.66 -5.72
C ASP A 39 4.95 30.72 -7.22
N GLY A 40 5.02 29.58 -7.92
CA GLY A 40 4.58 29.47 -9.32
C GLY A 40 3.09 29.79 -9.51
N LEU A 41 2.23 29.34 -8.59
CA LEU A 41 0.79 29.66 -8.60
C LEU A 41 0.54 31.15 -8.31
N LEU A 42 1.24 31.72 -7.32
CA LEU A 42 1.11 33.14 -6.96
C LEU A 42 1.57 34.11 -8.08
N ARG A 43 2.28 33.61 -9.11
CA ARG A 43 2.72 34.36 -10.29
C ARG A 43 1.72 34.32 -11.44
N LEU A 44 0.64 33.54 -11.35
CA LEU A 44 -0.38 33.50 -12.41
C LEU A 44 -1.08 34.85 -12.56
N PRO A 45 -1.27 35.36 -13.80
CA PRO A 45 -1.92 36.64 -14.05
C PRO A 45 -3.32 36.75 -13.44
N ILE A 46 -4.05 35.62 -13.39
CA ILE A 46 -5.41 35.49 -12.86
C ILE A 46 -5.47 35.81 -11.35
N LEU A 47 -4.37 35.56 -10.63
CA LEU A 47 -4.25 35.78 -9.18
C LEU A 47 -3.65 37.14 -8.83
N ARG A 48 -3.22 37.92 -9.84
CA ARG A 48 -2.58 39.22 -9.68
C ARG A 48 -3.60 40.31 -9.30
N ASP A 49 -4.84 40.19 -9.78
CA ASP A 49 -5.92 41.14 -9.50
C ASP A 49 -6.83 40.72 -8.34
N HIS A 50 -6.64 39.50 -7.80
CA HIS A 50 -7.44 38.96 -6.70
C HIS A 50 -6.60 38.80 -5.41
N GLU A 51 -6.37 39.91 -4.71
CA GLU A 51 -5.64 39.92 -3.44
C GLU A 51 -6.27 39.01 -2.37
N ALA A 52 -7.59 38.91 -2.32
CA ALA A 52 -8.29 38.04 -1.38
C ALA A 52 -7.95 36.55 -1.63
N LEU A 53 -7.92 36.13 -2.89
CA LEU A 53 -7.59 34.75 -3.27
C LEU A 53 -6.10 34.45 -3.06
N ARG A 54 -5.23 35.44 -3.32
CA ARG A 54 -3.80 35.39 -3.04
C ARG A 54 -3.52 35.20 -1.55
N GLY A 55 -4.18 35.96 -0.68
CA GLY A 55 -4.10 35.82 0.78
C GLY A 55 -4.62 34.47 1.29
N MET A 56 -5.69 33.94 0.70
CA MET A 56 -6.21 32.60 1.03
C MET A 56 -5.24 31.49 0.63
N LEU A 57 -4.63 31.57 -0.56
CA LEU A 57 -3.66 30.59 -1.05
C LEU A 57 -2.36 30.61 -0.23
N SER A 58 -1.84 31.79 0.10
CA SER A 58 -0.65 31.92 0.97
C SER A 58 -0.89 31.40 2.39
N ARG A 59 -2.10 31.57 2.94
CA ARG A 59 -2.44 31.02 4.26
C ARG A 59 -2.65 29.50 4.21
N ARG A 60 -3.19 28.97 3.10
CA ARG A 60 -3.31 27.51 2.87
C ARG A 60 -1.94 26.87 2.70
N ALA A 61 -1.05 27.49 1.92
CA ALA A 61 0.32 27.07 1.69
C ALA A 61 1.10 26.73 2.96
N ALA A 62 0.84 27.44 4.05
CA ALA A 62 1.46 27.20 5.35
C ALA A 62 1.05 25.87 6.01
N SER A 63 -0.06 25.25 5.58
CA SER A 63 -0.60 24.01 6.17
C SER A 63 -0.87 22.88 5.16
N SER A 64 -1.17 23.20 3.90
CA SER A 64 -1.44 22.26 2.81
C SER A 64 -1.37 22.95 1.45
N CYS A 65 -0.85 22.24 0.44
CA CYS A 65 -0.60 22.79 -0.87
C CYS A 65 -1.84 22.87 -1.77
N TRP A 66 -2.85 22.05 -1.50
CA TRP A 66 -4.04 21.93 -2.37
C TRP A 66 -5.30 21.71 -1.54
N ALA A 67 -5.36 20.59 -0.82
CA ALA A 67 -6.49 20.17 -0.01
C ALA A 67 -6.05 19.80 1.41
N PRO A 68 -6.83 20.16 2.44
CA PRO A 68 -6.52 19.75 3.81
C PRO A 68 -6.43 18.22 3.87
N PRO A 69 -5.33 17.64 4.39
CA PRO A 69 -5.18 16.20 4.46
C PRO A 69 -6.20 15.62 5.44
N THR A 70 -6.99 14.65 5.00
CA THR A 70 -7.95 13.95 5.86
C THR A 70 -7.24 13.07 6.89
N TYR A 71 -6.05 12.57 6.55
CA TYR A 71 -5.26 11.66 7.39
C TYR A 71 -3.83 12.15 7.52
N ARG A 72 -3.26 12.03 8.72
CA ARG A 72 -1.87 12.43 9.00
C ARG A 72 -0.84 11.48 8.38
N ARG A 73 -1.18 10.19 8.27
CA ARG A 73 -0.37 9.11 7.70
C ARG A 73 -1.31 8.10 7.07
N ILE A 74 -0.92 7.52 5.95
CA ILE A 74 -1.69 6.50 5.23
C ILE A 74 -0.75 5.33 4.98
N VAL A 75 -1.23 4.12 5.23
CA VAL A 75 -0.56 2.87 4.89
C VAL A 75 -1.45 2.15 3.89
N ILE A 76 -0.95 1.93 2.68
CA ILE A 76 -1.65 1.17 1.64
C ILE A 76 -0.95 -0.19 1.55
N VAL A 77 -1.71 -1.27 1.81
CA VAL A 77 -1.21 -2.65 1.71
C VAL A 77 -1.78 -3.27 0.45
N ILE A 78 -0.92 -3.60 -0.51
CA ILE A 78 -1.29 -4.33 -1.73
C ILE A 78 -0.75 -5.74 -1.56
N ILE A 79 -1.65 -6.72 -1.61
CA ILE A 79 -1.30 -8.14 -1.53
C ILE A 79 -1.44 -8.70 -2.93
N ASP A 80 -0.31 -8.99 -3.57
CA ASP A 80 -0.30 -9.60 -4.90
C ASP A 80 -0.91 -11.01 -4.84
N ALA A 81 -1.61 -11.38 -5.91
CA ALA A 81 -2.30 -12.67 -6.08
C ALA A 81 -3.27 -13.08 -4.95
N LEU A 82 -3.73 -12.15 -4.10
CA LEU A 82 -4.78 -12.44 -3.12
C LEU A 82 -6.15 -12.46 -3.79
N ARG A 83 -6.64 -13.65 -4.08
CA ARG A 83 -8.02 -13.84 -4.53
C ARG A 83 -9.00 -13.66 -3.36
N PHE A 84 -10.22 -13.24 -3.68
CA PHE A 84 -11.26 -12.97 -2.69
C PHE A 84 -11.62 -14.18 -1.81
N ASP A 85 -11.64 -15.38 -2.40
CA ASP A 85 -11.97 -16.63 -1.72
C ASP A 85 -10.94 -17.07 -0.66
N PHE A 86 -9.75 -16.48 -0.66
CA PHE A 86 -8.76 -16.70 0.40
C PHE A 86 -8.99 -15.78 1.62
N ALA A 87 -9.64 -14.65 1.40
CA ALA A 87 -9.90 -13.62 2.40
C ALA A 87 -11.31 -13.72 3.00
N TYR A 88 -12.26 -14.23 2.23
CA TYR A 88 -13.63 -14.44 2.65
C TYR A 88 -13.73 -15.61 3.64
N THR A 89 -14.50 -15.41 4.71
CA THR A 89 -14.82 -16.47 5.66
C THR A 89 -16.21 -17.00 5.37
N ASP A 90 -16.29 -18.31 5.13
CA ASP A 90 -17.54 -19.04 4.94
C ASP A 90 -17.62 -20.15 5.99
N GLU A 91 -18.47 -19.92 6.99
CA GLU A 91 -18.69 -20.84 8.11
C GLU A 91 -19.68 -21.96 7.77
N GLU A 92 -20.43 -21.83 6.67
CA GLU A 92 -21.49 -22.76 6.28
C GLU A 92 -21.04 -23.75 5.19
N SER A 93 -19.86 -23.51 4.60
CA SER A 93 -19.34 -24.39 3.56
C SER A 93 -19.02 -25.79 4.08
N THR A 94 -19.64 -26.78 3.42
CA THR A 94 -19.43 -28.21 3.68
C THR A 94 -18.26 -28.79 2.88
N VAL A 95 -17.68 -28.00 1.97
CA VAL A 95 -16.57 -28.41 1.10
C VAL A 95 -15.25 -27.99 1.77
N PRO A 96 -14.38 -28.94 2.17
CA PRO A 96 -13.12 -28.64 2.83
C PRO A 96 -12.09 -28.13 1.81
N GLU A 97 -12.19 -26.86 1.45
CA GLU A 97 -11.16 -26.20 0.65
C GLU A 97 -9.94 -25.88 1.54
N TYR A 98 -8.76 -26.34 1.13
CA TYR A 98 -7.53 -26.22 1.92
C TYR A 98 -7.15 -24.77 2.28
N TYR A 99 -7.45 -23.82 1.38
CA TYR A 99 -7.11 -22.41 1.52
C TYR A 99 -8.13 -21.58 2.30
N ARG A 100 -9.31 -22.14 2.59
CA ARG A 100 -10.44 -21.40 3.17
C ARG A 100 -10.27 -21.22 4.69
N ASN A 101 -10.78 -20.10 5.20
CA ASN A 101 -10.77 -19.75 6.63
C ASN A 101 -9.36 -19.77 7.28
N LYS A 102 -8.31 -19.54 6.48
CA LYS A 102 -6.91 -19.50 6.95
C LYS A 102 -6.38 -18.10 7.27
N MET A 103 -7.13 -17.05 6.94
CA MET A 103 -6.75 -15.65 7.17
C MET A 103 -7.75 -14.93 8.09
N PRO A 104 -7.89 -15.36 9.37
CA PRO A 104 -8.92 -14.83 10.28
C PRO A 104 -8.79 -13.33 10.56
N ILE A 105 -7.57 -12.79 10.46
CA ILE A 105 -7.29 -11.37 10.66
C ILE A 105 -8.08 -10.46 9.71
N ILE A 106 -8.33 -10.89 8.47
CA ILE A 106 -9.08 -10.07 7.52
C ILE A 106 -10.52 -9.91 8.01
N ARG A 107 -11.15 -11.00 8.47
CA ARG A 107 -12.49 -10.97 9.06
C ARG A 107 -12.52 -10.10 10.32
N GLU A 108 -11.58 -10.30 11.23
CA GLU A 108 -11.50 -9.51 12.47
C GLU A 108 -11.38 -8.01 12.18
N LEU A 109 -10.58 -7.63 11.18
CA LEU A 109 -10.44 -6.23 10.76
C LEU A 109 -11.73 -5.67 10.15
N LEU A 110 -12.45 -6.46 9.35
CA LEU A 110 -13.72 -6.05 8.74
C LEU A 110 -14.84 -5.91 9.78
N GLU A 111 -14.85 -6.74 10.82
CA GLU A 111 -15.81 -6.67 11.92
C GLU A 111 -15.49 -5.52 12.89
N ALA A 112 -14.20 -5.31 13.20
CA ALA A 112 -13.77 -4.31 14.19
C ALA A 112 -13.76 -2.87 13.65
N LEU A 113 -13.59 -2.69 12.33
CA LEU A 113 -13.48 -1.37 11.73
C LEU A 113 -14.68 -1.09 10.81
N PRO A 114 -15.57 -0.15 11.16
CA PRO A 114 -16.55 0.33 10.20
C PRO A 114 -15.83 1.21 9.18
N THR A 115 -16.10 0.99 7.89
CA THR A 115 -15.85 1.97 6.84
C THR A 115 -16.72 3.20 7.12
N LYS A 116 -16.16 4.20 7.80
CA LYS A 116 -16.75 5.55 7.77
C LYS A 116 -16.61 6.08 6.35
N SER A 117 -17.75 6.10 5.65
CA SER A 117 -18.00 6.73 4.35
C SER A 117 -17.53 8.18 4.31
#